data_AF-A0A133XR95-F1
#
_entry.id   AF-A0A133XR95-F1
#
_cell.length_a   1.000
_cell.length_b   1.000
_cell.length_c   1.000
_cell.angle_alpha   90.00
_cell.angle_beta   90.00
_cell.angle_gamma   90.00
#
_symmetry.space_group_name_H-M   'P 1'
#
loop_
_entity.id
_entity.type
_entity.pdbx_description
1 polymer ?
#
loop_
_entity_poly.entity_id
_entity_poly.type
_entity_poly.pdbx_seq_one_letter_code
_entity_poly.pdbx_strand_id
1 'polypeptide(L)'
;MARNLWEYFNCTDKQDLYHKLKINDPSVKELADFYKNYQASIQPFSLNKPEDVGTYLENKNLFPQKGSFSVLTLDTKLHPIKCCNFSHSASFKEVFENVYLPGGEQFMFINHPNPSLSDASNQKIKKFTSQLKEFFSLNTLDCFDVKYDADRQNHVLYSQEGQYIVKEIKAVPSHCVKEGSIRYTQPVQSSVEAQLHFPEFSNFYAINELKGLNVLSDQNTILRWLQVGYSDLKQERLDMICYDSNYKIQSVDTLSVGNVNSSIFPLAQAVKLIPERQAGGAIIFHNHPSGISTPSAEDIDSMKKAVNACQLVDKELWDGYVVGKDKVFSFATAGNKGNPLFHQMACHQNEVKQTLNEDVQKFDPYESIRYEDEQEEDLFYCDEFER
;
A
#
# COMPACT_ATOMS: atom_id res chain seq x y z
N MET A 1 14.89 -16.18 -27.36
CA MET A 1 14.21 -15.47 -26.26
C MET A 1 14.61 -16.13 -24.96
N ALA A 2 14.94 -15.37 -23.93
CA ALA A 2 15.21 -15.89 -22.59
C ALA A 2 13.96 -16.64 -22.06
N ARG A 3 14.15 -17.75 -21.35
CA ARG A 3 13.05 -18.58 -20.83
C ARG A 3 12.57 -18.12 -19.45
N ASN A 4 13.40 -17.37 -18.74
CA ASN A 4 13.15 -16.87 -17.38
C ASN A 4 13.88 -15.52 -17.16
N LEU A 5 13.64 -14.91 -16.00
CA LEU A 5 14.14 -13.57 -15.69
C LEU A 5 15.65 -13.50 -15.50
N TRP A 6 16.25 -14.50 -14.86
CA TRP A 6 17.70 -14.50 -14.61
C TRP A 6 18.49 -14.72 -15.90
N GLU A 7 18.01 -15.54 -16.84
CA GLU A 7 18.60 -15.66 -18.17
C GLU A 7 18.55 -14.31 -18.93
N TYR A 8 17.46 -13.55 -18.81
CA TYR A 8 17.34 -12.22 -19.44
C TYR A 8 18.43 -11.25 -18.93
N PHE A 9 18.73 -11.30 -17.63
CA PHE A 9 19.78 -10.50 -17.00
C PHE A 9 21.17 -11.15 -17.01
N ASN A 10 21.40 -12.19 -17.82
CA ASN A 10 22.68 -12.92 -17.88
C ASN A 10 23.16 -13.42 -16.50
N CYS A 11 22.23 -13.93 -15.69
CA CYS A 11 22.49 -14.52 -14.38
C CYS A 11 22.37 -16.04 -14.46
N THR A 12 23.14 -16.76 -13.64
CA THR A 12 23.18 -18.24 -13.69
C THR A 12 21.89 -18.88 -13.16
N ASP A 13 21.30 -18.27 -12.14
CA ASP A 13 20.07 -18.72 -11.49
C ASP A 13 19.39 -17.53 -10.77
N LYS A 14 18.27 -17.82 -10.10
CA LYS A 14 17.53 -16.84 -9.29
C LYS A 14 18.32 -16.33 -8.08
N GLN A 15 19.27 -17.09 -7.54
CA GLN A 15 20.10 -16.66 -6.42
C GLN A 15 21.13 -15.63 -6.87
N ASP A 16 21.76 -15.84 -8.03
CA ASP A 16 22.68 -14.88 -8.65
C ASP A 16 21.95 -13.56 -8.99
N LEU A 17 20.77 -13.64 -9.61
CA LEU A 17 19.94 -12.46 -9.88
C LEU A 17 19.54 -11.72 -8.59
N TYR A 18 19.18 -12.45 -7.54
CA TYR A 18 18.89 -11.86 -6.23
C TYR A 18 20.10 -11.15 -5.64
N HIS A 19 21.26 -11.80 -5.63
CA HIS A 19 22.49 -11.22 -5.11
C HIS A 19 22.85 -9.92 -5.84
N LYS A 20 22.76 -9.91 -7.18
CA LYS A 20 22.96 -8.71 -7.99
C LYS A 20 22.01 -7.57 -7.62
N LEU A 21 20.73 -7.87 -7.34
CA LEU A 21 19.78 -6.86 -6.85
C LEU A 21 20.20 -6.32 -5.48
N LYS A 22 20.66 -7.17 -4.55
CA LYS A 22 21.08 -6.73 -3.20
C LYS A 22 22.31 -5.82 -3.23
N ILE A 23 23.25 -6.04 -4.15
CA ILE A 23 24.43 -5.18 -4.29
C ILE A 23 24.21 -3.99 -5.24
N ASN A 24 22.98 -3.79 -5.74
CA ASN A 24 22.64 -2.77 -6.75
C ASN A 24 23.53 -2.83 -8.00
N ASP A 25 23.78 -4.03 -8.52
CA ASP A 25 24.60 -4.22 -9.71
C ASP A 25 24.00 -3.48 -10.92
N PRO A 26 24.79 -2.69 -11.67
CA PRO A 26 24.29 -1.94 -12.83
C PRO A 26 23.60 -2.80 -13.88
N SER A 27 23.97 -4.08 -14.02
CA SER A 27 23.37 -5.02 -14.98
C SER A 27 21.90 -5.34 -14.69
N VAL A 28 21.45 -5.15 -13.45
CA VAL A 28 20.06 -5.40 -13.01
C VAL A 28 19.35 -4.12 -12.58
N LYS A 29 19.93 -2.95 -12.89
CA LYS A 29 19.40 -1.64 -12.47
C LYS A 29 17.93 -1.46 -12.86
N GLU A 30 17.56 -1.88 -14.05
CA GLU A 30 16.18 -1.79 -14.53
C GLU A 30 15.19 -2.60 -13.65
N LEU A 31 15.58 -3.80 -13.23
CA LEU A 31 14.78 -4.62 -12.32
C LEU A 31 14.77 -4.05 -10.90
N ALA A 32 15.90 -3.48 -10.44
CA ALA A 32 15.98 -2.80 -9.16
C ALA A 32 15.05 -1.57 -9.13
N ASP A 33 15.04 -0.76 -10.19
CA ASP A 33 14.16 0.38 -10.35
C ASP A 33 12.69 -0.05 -10.41
N PHE A 34 12.37 -1.15 -11.11
CA PHE A 34 11.03 -1.74 -11.09
C PHE A 34 10.57 -2.06 -9.67
N TYR A 35 11.35 -2.84 -8.91
CA TYR A 35 10.99 -3.16 -7.54
C TYR A 35 10.95 -1.90 -6.68
N LYS A 36 11.85 -0.93 -6.85
CA LYS A 36 11.88 0.37 -6.13
C LYS A 36 10.72 1.31 -6.50
N ASN A 37 10.08 1.13 -7.64
CA ASN A 37 8.88 1.89 -8.01
C ASN A 37 7.62 1.23 -7.45
N TYR A 38 7.55 -0.10 -7.50
CA TYR A 38 6.60 -0.88 -6.69
C TYR A 38 6.77 -0.54 -5.22
N GLN A 39 8.03 -0.36 -4.81
CA GLN A 39 8.56 0.55 -3.79
C GLN A 39 7.59 1.57 -3.15
N ALA A 40 7.56 2.72 -3.80
CA ALA A 40 6.92 3.92 -3.32
C ALA A 40 5.39 3.91 -3.43
N SER A 41 4.76 2.84 -3.94
CA SER A 41 3.30 2.81 -4.16
C SER A 41 2.46 2.37 -2.95
N ILE A 42 3.08 2.04 -1.80
CA ILE A 42 2.39 1.41 -0.64
C ILE A 42 2.44 2.25 0.64
N GLN A 43 2.72 3.55 0.52
CA GLN A 43 2.22 4.47 1.53
C GLN A 43 0.81 4.86 1.11
N PRO A 44 -0.26 4.43 1.79
CA PRO A 44 -1.59 4.97 1.55
C PRO A 44 -1.55 6.45 1.91
N PHE A 45 -1.33 7.28 0.89
CA PHE A 45 -1.47 8.72 1.00
C PHE A 45 -2.98 8.99 0.98
N SER A 46 -3.59 9.06 2.16
CA SER A 46 -4.99 9.49 2.28
C SER A 46 -5.08 10.98 1.96
N LEU A 47 -5.94 11.34 1.01
CA LEU A 47 -6.24 12.72 0.66
C LEU A 47 -7.18 13.33 1.70
N ASN A 48 -6.68 13.54 2.92
CA ASN A 48 -7.47 14.02 4.04
C ASN A 48 -7.70 15.53 3.98
N LYS A 49 -6.83 16.27 3.30
CA LYS A 49 -6.94 17.71 3.09
C LYS A 49 -6.87 18.06 1.60
N PRO A 50 -7.53 19.13 1.14
CA PRO A 50 -7.45 19.54 -0.26
C PRO A 50 -6.00 19.80 -0.73
N GLU A 51 -5.11 20.29 0.13
CA GLU A 51 -3.69 20.51 -0.19
C GLU A 51 -2.92 19.22 -0.53
N ASP A 52 -3.37 18.09 0.03
CA ASP A 52 -2.84 16.77 -0.26
C ASP A 52 -3.04 16.42 -1.74
N VAL A 53 -4.19 16.81 -2.30
CA VAL A 53 -4.53 16.58 -3.72
C VAL A 53 -3.51 17.25 -4.64
N GLY A 54 -3.23 18.53 -4.40
CA GLY A 54 -2.28 19.28 -5.21
C GLY A 54 -0.86 18.70 -5.15
N THR A 55 -0.43 18.28 -3.96
CA THR A 55 0.88 17.66 -3.75
C THR A 55 0.96 16.27 -4.39
N TYR A 56 -0.10 15.49 -4.29
CA TYR A 56 -0.21 14.19 -4.93
C TYR A 56 -0.15 14.27 -6.45
N LEU A 57 -0.93 15.18 -7.06
CA LEU A 57 -0.95 15.38 -8.50
C LEU A 57 0.41 15.86 -9.03
N GLU A 58 1.09 16.76 -8.30
CA GLU A 58 2.42 17.24 -8.66
C GLU A 58 3.46 16.13 -8.59
N ASN A 59 3.54 15.40 -7.47
CA ASN A 59 4.51 14.32 -7.26
C ASN A 59 4.36 13.18 -8.27
N LYS A 60 3.12 12.93 -8.72
CA LYS A 60 2.80 11.86 -9.65
C LYS A 60 2.69 12.34 -11.10
N ASN A 61 2.91 13.63 -11.34
CA ASN A 61 2.78 14.27 -12.65
C ASN A 61 1.42 14.01 -13.34
N LEU A 62 0.33 14.17 -12.58
CA LEU A 62 -1.04 13.81 -12.97
C LEU A 62 -1.92 15.00 -13.34
N PHE A 63 -1.37 16.20 -13.44
CA PHE A 63 -2.16 17.34 -13.87
C PHE A 63 -2.63 17.19 -15.32
N PRO A 64 -3.90 17.47 -15.62
CA PRO A 64 -4.39 17.45 -16.98
C PRO A 64 -3.75 18.55 -17.83
N GLN A 65 -3.57 18.25 -19.11
CA GLN A 65 -3.21 19.24 -20.11
C GLN A 65 -4.31 20.27 -20.31
N LYS A 66 -3.92 21.44 -20.81
CA LYS A 66 -4.85 22.48 -21.23
C LYS A 66 -5.88 21.93 -22.23
N GLY A 67 -7.16 22.15 -21.96
CA GLY A 67 -8.25 21.59 -22.75
C GLY A 67 -8.59 20.13 -22.43
N SER A 68 -8.15 19.60 -21.28
CA SER A 68 -8.49 18.25 -20.79
C SER A 68 -8.85 18.26 -19.31
N PHE A 69 -9.40 17.15 -18.81
CA PHE A 69 -9.69 16.95 -17.40
C PHE A 69 -9.28 15.55 -16.96
N SER A 70 -9.02 15.38 -15.68
CA SER A 70 -8.69 14.11 -15.03
C SER A 70 -9.79 13.75 -14.03
N VAL A 71 -10.01 12.47 -13.82
CA VAL A 71 -10.90 11.95 -12.77
C VAL A 71 -10.12 11.03 -11.87
N LEU A 72 -10.05 11.38 -10.60
CA LEU A 72 -9.38 10.61 -9.54
C LEU A 72 -10.44 9.84 -8.75
N THR A 73 -10.39 8.51 -8.82
CA THR A 73 -11.23 7.57 -8.06
C THR A 73 -10.56 7.22 -6.74
N LEU A 74 -11.33 7.21 -5.66
CA LEU A 74 -10.90 7.03 -4.28
C LEU A 74 -11.72 5.94 -3.58
N ASP A 75 -11.11 5.28 -2.58
CA ASP A 75 -11.82 4.40 -1.66
C ASP A 75 -12.52 5.17 -0.53
N THR A 76 -13.19 4.46 0.39
CA THR A 76 -13.87 5.06 1.56
C THR A 76 -12.94 5.73 2.56
N LYS A 77 -11.64 5.49 2.48
CA LYS A 77 -10.60 6.06 3.34
C LYS A 77 -9.81 7.16 2.61
N LEU A 78 -10.33 7.68 1.50
CA LEU A 78 -9.71 8.73 0.69
C LEU A 78 -8.37 8.32 0.08
N HIS A 79 -8.14 7.03 -0.15
CA HIS A 79 -6.95 6.55 -0.85
C HIS A 79 -7.16 6.57 -2.35
N PRO A 80 -6.23 7.16 -3.14
CA PRO A 80 -6.27 7.11 -4.59
C PRO A 80 -6.23 5.68 -5.13
N ILE A 81 -7.25 5.30 -5.92
CA ILE A 81 -7.34 4.00 -6.60
C ILE A 81 -6.93 4.14 -8.08
N LYS A 82 -7.48 5.15 -8.77
CA LYS A 82 -7.32 5.30 -10.23
C LYS A 82 -7.37 6.75 -10.65
N CYS A 83 -6.59 7.14 -11.65
CA CYS A 83 -6.70 8.45 -12.29
C CYS A 83 -6.84 8.30 -13.80
N CYS A 84 -7.86 8.89 -14.40
CA CYS A 84 -8.13 8.82 -15.84
C CYS A 84 -8.15 10.21 -16.46
N ASN A 85 -7.43 10.41 -17.56
CA ASN A 85 -7.41 11.67 -18.31
C ASN A 85 -8.35 11.60 -19.52
N PHE A 86 -9.09 12.67 -19.75
CA PHE A 86 -10.08 12.79 -20.79
C PHE A 86 -9.98 14.13 -21.52
N SER A 87 -10.19 14.09 -22.83
CA SER A 87 -10.48 15.30 -23.60
C SER A 87 -11.82 15.90 -23.15
N HIS A 88 -11.98 17.23 -23.24
CA HIS A 88 -13.29 17.86 -23.09
C HIS A 88 -14.32 17.41 -24.13
N SER A 89 -13.93 16.66 -25.18
CA SER A 89 -14.84 16.00 -26.11
C SER A 89 -15.41 14.68 -25.57
N ALA A 90 -14.82 14.07 -24.52
CA ALA A 90 -15.21 12.76 -24.02
C ALA A 90 -16.68 12.66 -23.61
N SER A 91 -17.32 11.53 -23.89
CA SER A 91 -18.72 11.30 -23.51
C SER A 91 -18.85 10.87 -22.05
N PHE A 92 -20.03 11.04 -21.44
CA PHE A 92 -20.26 10.52 -20.08
C PHE A 92 -20.05 9.01 -20.00
N LYS A 93 -20.50 8.27 -21.03
CA LYS A 93 -20.33 6.81 -21.12
C LYS A 93 -18.85 6.42 -21.06
N GLU A 94 -18.04 7.09 -21.86
CA GLU A 94 -16.59 6.87 -21.90
C GLU A 94 -15.92 7.18 -20.56
N VAL A 95 -16.30 8.30 -19.91
CA VAL A 95 -15.81 8.63 -18.57
C VAL A 95 -16.20 7.54 -17.57
N PHE A 96 -17.48 7.15 -17.56
CA PHE A 96 -18.00 6.16 -16.63
C PHE A 96 -17.33 4.79 -16.79
N GLU A 97 -17.26 4.25 -18.01
CA GLU A 97 -16.63 2.95 -18.28
C GLU A 97 -15.16 2.89 -17.84
N ASN A 98 -14.47 4.02 -17.88
CA ASN A 98 -13.07 4.11 -17.49
C ASN A 98 -12.85 4.47 -16.02
N VAL A 99 -13.83 5.08 -15.35
CA VAL A 99 -13.68 5.58 -13.97
C VAL A 99 -14.32 4.63 -12.94
N TYR A 100 -15.37 3.91 -13.35
CA TYR A 100 -16.09 2.99 -12.48
C TYR A 100 -15.24 1.75 -12.15
N LEU A 101 -15.11 1.45 -10.85
CA LEU A 101 -14.34 0.32 -10.33
C LEU A 101 -15.00 -0.23 -9.05
N PRO A 102 -15.01 -1.56 -8.83
CA PRO A 102 -15.39 -2.13 -7.54
C PRO A 102 -14.50 -1.62 -6.41
N GLY A 103 -15.10 -0.96 -5.41
CA GLY A 103 -14.39 -0.32 -4.28
C GLY A 103 -13.97 1.14 -4.51
N GLY A 104 -14.21 1.69 -5.71
CA GLY A 104 -14.14 3.14 -5.96
C GLY A 104 -15.47 3.79 -5.61
N GLU A 105 -15.55 4.43 -4.44
CA GLU A 105 -16.78 4.99 -3.89
C GLU A 105 -16.84 6.52 -3.96
N GLN A 106 -15.68 7.16 -4.15
CA GLN A 106 -15.53 8.61 -4.15
C GLN A 106 -14.73 9.08 -5.36
N PHE A 107 -15.05 10.27 -5.88
CA PHE A 107 -14.44 10.82 -7.08
C PHE A 107 -14.02 12.28 -6.88
N MET A 108 -12.92 12.68 -7.52
CA MET A 108 -12.54 14.08 -7.66
C MET A 108 -12.28 14.38 -9.14
N PHE A 109 -12.74 15.53 -9.61
CA PHE A 109 -12.45 16.00 -10.96
C PHE A 109 -11.33 17.04 -10.91
N ILE A 110 -10.39 16.97 -11.82
CA ILE A 110 -9.34 17.99 -12.00
C ILE A 110 -9.50 18.50 -13.41
N ASN A 111 -9.88 19.75 -13.58
CA ASN A 111 -10.15 20.35 -14.87
C ASN A 111 -9.05 21.34 -15.24
N HIS A 112 -8.52 21.28 -16.45
CA HIS A 112 -7.68 22.33 -17.01
C HIS A 112 -8.37 22.90 -18.25
N PRO A 113 -9.25 23.90 -18.07
CA PRO A 113 -10.02 24.45 -19.17
C PRO A 113 -9.13 25.17 -20.19
N ASN A 114 -9.56 25.17 -21.45
CA ASN A 114 -9.06 26.16 -22.39
C ASN A 114 -9.75 27.50 -22.08
N PRO A 115 -9.02 28.63 -21.90
CA PRO A 115 -9.61 29.93 -21.56
C PRO A 115 -10.75 30.36 -22.48
N SER A 116 -10.71 29.97 -23.75
CA SER A 116 -11.78 30.26 -24.73
C SER A 116 -13.07 29.45 -24.51
N LEU A 117 -13.05 28.40 -23.68
CA LEU A 117 -14.13 27.44 -23.47
C LEU A 117 -14.33 27.07 -21.98
N SER A 118 -13.86 27.91 -21.05
CA SER A 118 -13.85 27.60 -19.61
C SER A 118 -15.25 27.32 -19.06
N ASP A 119 -16.23 28.13 -19.45
CA ASP A 119 -17.59 28.02 -18.92
C ASP A 119 -18.29 26.75 -19.40
N ALA A 120 -18.13 26.42 -20.69
CA ALA A 120 -18.68 25.19 -21.26
C ALA A 120 -18.03 23.94 -20.66
N SER A 121 -16.72 24.00 -20.40
CA SER A 121 -15.94 22.94 -19.76
C SER A 121 -16.43 22.68 -18.33
N ASN A 122 -16.57 23.75 -17.54
CA ASN A 122 -17.04 23.67 -16.16
C ASN A 122 -18.49 23.18 -16.07
N GLN A 123 -19.38 23.63 -16.96
CA GLN A 123 -20.75 23.12 -17.04
C GLN A 123 -20.80 21.62 -17.37
N LYS A 124 -19.89 21.15 -18.24
CA LYS A 124 -19.81 19.74 -18.60
C LYS A 124 -19.35 18.87 -17.42
N ILE A 125 -18.34 19.29 -16.67
CA ILE A 125 -17.90 18.57 -15.47
C ILE A 125 -19.01 18.53 -14.43
N LYS A 126 -19.70 19.65 -14.17
CA LYS A 126 -20.86 19.68 -13.27
C LYS A 126 -21.98 18.73 -13.70
N LYS A 127 -22.20 18.59 -15.02
CA LYS A 127 -23.15 17.62 -15.54
C LYS A 127 -22.71 16.19 -15.23
N PHE A 128 -21.43 15.86 -15.40
CA PHE A 128 -20.91 14.53 -15.06
C PHE A 128 -21.04 14.21 -13.57
N THR A 129 -20.73 15.16 -12.69
CA THR A 129 -20.88 14.97 -11.24
C THR A 129 -22.34 14.72 -10.85
N SER A 130 -23.29 15.47 -11.44
CA SER A 130 -24.73 15.23 -11.24
C SER A 130 -25.15 13.85 -11.73
N GLN A 131 -24.68 13.42 -12.92
CA GLN A 131 -25.00 12.10 -13.47
C GLN A 131 -24.43 10.95 -12.63
N LEU A 132 -23.21 11.07 -12.10
CA LEU A 132 -22.63 10.07 -11.19
C LEU A 132 -23.45 9.94 -9.89
N LYS A 133 -23.91 11.07 -9.35
CA LYS A 133 -24.71 11.10 -8.13
C LYS A 133 -26.13 10.56 -8.35
N GLU A 134 -26.83 11.02 -9.37
CA GLU A 134 -28.24 10.68 -9.63
C GLU A 134 -28.43 9.24 -10.09
N PHE A 135 -27.57 8.72 -10.96
CA PHE A 135 -27.76 7.39 -11.55
C PHE A 135 -27.09 6.27 -10.76
N PHE A 136 -26.02 6.58 -10.01
CA PHE A 136 -25.17 5.55 -9.39
C PHE A 136 -24.93 5.77 -7.89
N SER A 137 -25.49 6.81 -7.28
CA SER A 137 -25.27 7.17 -5.88
C SER A 137 -23.80 7.35 -5.50
N LEU A 138 -22.97 7.72 -6.48
CA LEU A 138 -21.53 7.93 -6.31
C LEU A 138 -21.25 9.39 -5.96
N ASN A 139 -20.48 9.63 -4.90
CA ASN A 139 -20.20 10.98 -4.42
C ASN A 139 -18.95 11.56 -5.10
N THR A 140 -19.07 12.80 -5.58
CA THR A 140 -17.91 13.62 -5.94
C THR A 140 -17.54 14.48 -4.74
N LEU A 141 -16.29 14.44 -4.31
CA LEU A 141 -15.80 15.18 -3.13
C LEU A 141 -15.50 16.64 -3.47
N ASP A 142 -14.87 16.88 -4.62
CA ASP A 142 -14.55 18.22 -5.11
C ASP A 142 -14.30 18.18 -6.62
N CYS A 143 -14.37 19.36 -7.23
CA CYS A 143 -13.86 19.63 -8.56
C CYS A 143 -12.76 20.69 -8.43
N PHE A 144 -11.58 20.42 -8.93
CA PHE A 144 -10.47 21.37 -8.95
C PHE A 144 -10.28 21.95 -10.34
N ASP A 145 -9.97 23.23 -10.44
CA ASP A 145 -9.55 23.87 -11.69
C ASP A 145 -8.06 24.21 -11.64
N VAL A 146 -7.33 23.87 -12.70
CA VAL A 146 -6.00 24.41 -12.97
C VAL A 146 -6.19 25.76 -13.66
N LYS A 147 -5.86 26.85 -12.96
CA LYS A 147 -5.98 28.23 -13.45
C LYS A 147 -4.61 28.86 -13.59
N TYR A 148 -4.44 29.77 -14.54
CA TYR A 148 -3.27 30.65 -14.58
C TYR A 148 -3.55 31.88 -13.71
N ASP A 149 -2.67 32.13 -12.74
CA ASP A 149 -2.71 33.29 -11.85
C ASP A 149 -1.75 34.35 -12.39
N ALA A 150 -2.31 35.50 -12.79
CA ALA A 150 -1.54 36.57 -13.41
C ALA A 150 -0.62 37.30 -12.43
N ASP A 151 -1.02 37.39 -11.15
CA ASP A 151 -0.25 38.08 -10.12
C ASP A 151 0.98 37.25 -9.71
N ARG A 152 0.81 35.93 -9.65
CA ARG A 152 1.88 34.97 -9.32
C ARG A 152 2.72 34.51 -10.51
N GLN A 153 2.29 34.83 -11.73
CA GLN A 153 2.86 34.35 -12.99
C GLN A 153 3.01 32.82 -13.05
N ASN A 154 2.10 32.07 -12.43
CA ASN A 154 2.15 30.62 -12.32
C ASN A 154 0.75 30.00 -12.41
N HIS A 155 0.69 28.68 -12.59
CA HIS A 155 -0.59 27.97 -12.48
C HIS A 155 -0.91 27.69 -11.01
N VAL A 156 -2.19 27.63 -10.69
CA VAL A 156 -2.70 27.32 -9.36
C VAL A 156 -3.78 26.25 -9.46
N LEU A 157 -3.86 25.41 -8.44
CA LEU A 157 -4.97 24.49 -8.25
C LEU A 157 -6.02 25.18 -7.40
N TYR A 158 -7.23 25.32 -7.93
CA TYR A 158 -8.34 26.02 -7.28
C TYR A 158 -9.47 25.03 -6.97
N SER A 159 -9.87 24.92 -5.70
CA SER A 159 -11.01 24.10 -5.28
C SER A 159 -12.33 24.81 -5.62
N GLN A 160 -13.24 24.13 -6.32
CA GLN A 160 -14.57 24.69 -6.62
C GLN A 160 -15.48 24.65 -5.40
N GLU A 161 -15.42 23.60 -4.58
CA GLU A 161 -16.26 23.51 -3.38
C GLU A 161 -15.74 24.38 -2.24
N GLY A 162 -14.42 24.40 -2.03
CA GLY A 162 -13.79 25.25 -1.03
C GLY A 162 -13.74 26.72 -1.43
N GLN A 163 -13.75 27.03 -2.73
CA GLN A 163 -13.59 28.39 -3.27
C GLN A 163 -12.28 29.09 -2.86
N TYR A 164 -11.17 28.35 -2.84
CA TYR A 164 -9.84 28.90 -2.56
C TYR A 164 -8.75 28.23 -3.41
N ILE A 165 -7.59 28.89 -3.46
CA ILE A 165 -6.37 28.33 -4.07
C ILE A 165 -5.77 27.33 -3.10
N VAL A 166 -5.72 26.08 -3.53
CA VAL A 166 -5.23 24.93 -2.77
C VAL A 166 -3.71 24.85 -2.82
N LYS A 167 -3.12 25.14 -3.98
CA LYS A 167 -1.67 25.00 -4.19
C LYS A 167 -1.19 25.78 -5.42
N GLU A 168 0.01 26.33 -5.34
CA GLU A 168 0.75 26.82 -6.51
C GLU A 168 1.40 25.66 -7.26
N ILE A 169 1.27 25.64 -8.58
CA ILE A 169 1.77 24.58 -9.46
C ILE A 169 3.05 25.09 -10.13
N LYS A 170 4.19 24.49 -9.77
CA LYS A 170 5.52 24.93 -10.24
C LYS A 170 5.75 24.66 -11.74
N ALA A 171 5.15 23.60 -12.26
CA ALA A 171 5.18 23.26 -13.68
C ALA A 171 3.91 22.50 -14.07
N VAL A 172 3.22 22.96 -15.11
CA VAL A 172 2.21 22.13 -15.78
C VAL A 172 2.93 21.29 -16.84
N PRO A 173 2.82 19.95 -16.81
CA PRO A 173 3.52 19.10 -17.77
C PRO A 173 3.14 19.43 -19.22
N SER A 174 4.16 19.54 -20.08
CA SER A 174 3.99 19.80 -21.53
C SER A 174 3.41 18.60 -22.30
N HIS A 175 3.46 17.40 -21.71
CA HIS A 175 2.93 16.15 -22.29
C HIS A 175 1.98 15.46 -21.29
N CYS A 176 0.75 15.15 -21.72
CA CYS A 176 -0.19 14.30 -21.00
C CYS A 176 0.11 12.85 -21.34
N VAL A 177 0.03 11.97 -20.36
CA VAL A 177 -0.21 10.55 -20.59
C VAL A 177 -1.61 10.42 -21.19
N LYS A 178 -1.72 10.19 -22.52
CA LYS A 178 -2.99 9.89 -23.19
C LYS A 178 -3.34 8.41 -22.97
N GLU A 179 -4.54 8.21 -22.42
CA GLU A 179 -5.31 6.95 -22.28
C GLU A 179 -4.64 5.75 -21.56
N GLY A 180 -5.27 5.32 -20.46
CA GLY A 180 -5.28 3.91 -20.04
C GLY A 180 -4.36 3.46 -18.89
N SER A 181 -3.54 4.32 -18.29
CA SER A 181 -2.33 3.87 -17.56
C SER A 181 -2.09 4.50 -16.19
N ILE A 182 -3.14 4.80 -15.41
CA ILE A 182 -2.97 5.01 -13.96
C ILE A 182 -4.04 4.22 -13.21
N ARG A 183 -3.90 2.90 -13.24
CA ARG A 183 -4.27 2.05 -12.11
C ARG A 183 -3.16 2.21 -11.09
N TYR A 184 -3.47 2.52 -9.83
CA TYR A 184 -2.59 2.08 -8.74
C TYR A 184 -3.10 0.69 -8.37
N THR A 185 -2.90 -0.32 -9.24
CA THR A 185 -1.59 -0.85 -9.64
C THR A 185 -1.30 -0.85 -11.14
N GLN A 186 -0.16 -0.29 -11.53
CA GLN A 186 0.20 -0.08 -12.93
C GLN A 186 0.49 -1.39 -13.70
N PRO A 187 0.61 -1.33 -15.03
CA PRO A 187 1.97 -1.16 -15.55
C PRO A 187 2.16 0.03 -16.52
N VAL A 188 3.35 0.61 -16.39
CA VAL A 188 4.04 1.51 -17.29
C VAL A 188 4.25 0.78 -18.62
N GLN A 189 3.97 1.43 -19.75
CA GLN A 189 4.27 0.87 -21.07
C GLN A 189 5.77 1.00 -21.41
N SER A 190 6.66 0.41 -20.60
CA SER A 190 8.00 0.06 -21.07
C SER A 190 7.92 -1.33 -21.70
N SER A 191 8.66 -1.56 -22.79
CA SER A 191 8.80 -2.89 -23.43
C SER A 191 9.33 -3.98 -22.49
N VAL A 192 9.78 -3.58 -21.30
CA VAL A 192 10.45 -4.41 -20.33
C VAL A 192 9.50 -4.88 -19.22
N GLU A 193 8.54 -4.07 -18.72
CA GLU A 193 7.53 -4.57 -17.76
C GLU A 193 6.75 -5.77 -18.34
N ALA A 194 6.31 -5.69 -19.59
CA ALA A 194 5.62 -6.79 -20.29
C ALA A 194 6.42 -8.10 -20.35
N GLN A 195 7.75 -8.03 -20.20
CA GLN A 195 8.66 -9.19 -20.19
C GLN A 195 9.18 -9.54 -18.79
N LEU A 196 9.19 -8.60 -17.83
CA LEU A 196 9.69 -8.79 -16.46
C LEU A 196 8.68 -9.43 -15.50
N HIS A 197 7.39 -9.51 -15.84
CA HIS A 197 6.40 -10.24 -15.05
C HIS A 197 6.65 -11.76 -15.12
N PHE A 198 7.72 -12.20 -14.45
CA PHE A 198 7.98 -13.60 -14.11
C PHE A 198 7.56 -13.82 -12.65
N PRO A 199 6.35 -14.35 -12.41
CA PRO A 199 5.82 -14.52 -11.05
C PRO A 199 6.71 -15.40 -10.18
N GLU A 200 7.48 -16.31 -10.79
CA GLU A 200 8.43 -17.16 -10.09
C GLU A 200 9.53 -16.36 -9.37
N PHE A 201 10.19 -15.42 -10.08
CA PHE A 201 11.26 -14.63 -9.46
C PHE A 201 10.71 -13.59 -8.49
N SER A 202 9.61 -12.91 -8.82
CA SER A 202 9.00 -11.94 -7.91
C SER A 202 8.55 -12.60 -6.61
N ASN A 203 7.98 -13.81 -6.67
CA ASN A 203 7.65 -14.59 -5.49
C ASN A 203 8.90 -14.96 -4.67
N PHE A 204 9.94 -15.49 -5.33
CA PHE A 204 11.21 -15.81 -4.68
C PHE A 204 11.83 -14.58 -4.02
N TYR A 205 11.82 -13.43 -4.69
CA TYR A 205 12.39 -12.20 -4.19
C TYR A 205 11.64 -11.70 -2.95
N ALA A 206 10.30 -11.62 -3.04
CA ALA A 206 9.45 -11.21 -1.94
C ALA A 206 9.62 -12.09 -0.70
N ILE A 207 9.67 -13.43 -0.86
CA ILE A 207 9.88 -14.36 0.27
C ILE A 207 11.20 -14.08 1.00
N ASN A 208 12.27 -13.72 0.27
CA ASN A 208 13.55 -13.41 0.90
C ASN A 208 13.54 -12.04 1.58
N GLU A 209 12.86 -11.05 1.00
CA GLU A 209 12.78 -9.70 1.59
C GLU A 209 11.78 -9.60 2.75
N LEU A 210 10.87 -10.57 2.91
CA LEU A 210 10.01 -10.69 4.10
C LEU A 210 10.79 -11.15 5.33
N LYS A 211 11.85 -11.96 5.18
CA LYS A 211 12.62 -12.50 6.30
C LYS A 211 13.34 -11.37 7.04
N GLY A 212 13.24 -11.39 8.37
CA GLY A 212 13.86 -10.40 9.25
C GLY A 212 13.06 -9.10 9.44
N LEU A 213 12.03 -8.86 8.62
CA LEU A 213 11.08 -7.76 8.89
C LEU A 213 10.34 -8.01 10.20
N ASN A 214 9.97 -6.93 10.87
CA ASN A 214 9.17 -6.98 12.08
C ASN A 214 7.68 -6.78 11.75
N VAL A 215 6.85 -7.71 12.19
CA VAL A 215 5.40 -7.73 11.91
C VAL A 215 4.69 -6.46 12.39
N LEU A 216 5.21 -5.82 13.45
CA LEU A 216 4.62 -4.64 14.06
C LEU A 216 5.07 -3.36 13.37
N SER A 217 6.38 -3.16 13.24
CA SER A 217 6.94 -1.91 12.70
C SER A 217 6.96 -1.85 11.17
N ASP A 218 7.01 -3.01 10.49
CA ASP A 218 7.17 -3.09 9.04
C ASP A 218 5.89 -3.53 8.31
N GLN A 219 4.71 -3.38 8.93
CA GLN A 219 3.42 -3.85 8.39
C GLN A 219 3.20 -3.43 6.93
N ASN A 220 3.43 -2.16 6.59
CA ASN A 220 3.27 -1.65 5.22
C ASN A 220 4.26 -2.31 4.24
N THR A 221 5.50 -2.56 4.69
CA THR A 221 6.53 -3.25 3.91
C THR A 221 6.19 -4.72 3.70
N ILE A 222 5.55 -5.36 4.68
CA ILE A 222 5.08 -6.74 4.56
C ILE A 222 3.96 -6.85 3.52
N LEU A 223 2.87 -6.09 3.68
CA LEU A 223 1.72 -6.10 2.75
C LEU A 223 2.16 -5.88 1.30
N ARG A 224 3.17 -5.03 1.15
CA ARG A 224 3.83 -4.75 -0.11
C ARG A 224 4.51 -5.96 -0.71
N TRP A 225 5.37 -6.63 0.04
CA TRP A 225 6.09 -7.80 -0.48
C TRP A 225 5.11 -8.94 -0.80
N LEU A 226 4.04 -9.06 -0.03
CA LEU A 226 2.94 -9.94 -0.37
C LEU A 226 2.36 -9.57 -1.75
N GLN A 227 2.10 -8.31 -2.01
CA GLN A 227 1.61 -7.87 -3.32
C GLN A 227 2.63 -8.18 -4.45
N VAL A 228 3.91 -7.78 -4.30
CA VAL A 228 4.97 -8.06 -5.30
C VAL A 228 5.05 -9.54 -5.62
N GLY A 229 5.06 -10.37 -4.59
CA GLY A 229 5.38 -11.79 -4.72
C GLY A 229 4.19 -12.65 -5.12
N TYR A 230 2.96 -12.16 -4.93
CA TYR A 230 1.77 -13.01 -4.99
C TYR A 230 0.64 -12.49 -5.88
N SER A 231 0.63 -11.20 -6.27
CA SER A 231 -0.48 -10.63 -7.06
C SER A 231 -0.61 -11.22 -8.48
N ASP A 232 0.52 -11.60 -9.08
CA ASP A 232 0.58 -12.13 -10.45
C ASP A 232 0.64 -13.67 -10.52
N LEU A 233 0.49 -14.35 -9.38
CA LEU A 233 0.43 -15.81 -9.35
C LEU A 233 -0.86 -16.30 -10.01
N LYS A 234 -0.71 -17.19 -11.00
CA LYS A 234 -1.82 -17.74 -11.79
C LYS A 234 -2.65 -18.78 -11.05
N GLN A 235 -2.06 -19.40 -10.03
CA GLN A 235 -2.72 -20.35 -9.14
C GLN A 235 -2.87 -19.69 -7.78
N GLU A 236 -3.97 -20.01 -7.11
CA GLU A 236 -4.12 -19.69 -5.70
C GLU A 236 -3.09 -20.47 -4.91
N ARG A 237 -2.38 -19.75 -4.04
CA ARG A 237 -1.35 -20.26 -3.16
C ARG A 237 -1.63 -19.74 -1.77
N LEU A 238 -1.66 -20.66 -0.81
CA LEU A 238 -1.82 -20.39 0.60
C LEU A 238 -0.47 -20.59 1.28
N ASP A 239 0.02 -19.52 1.90
CA ASP A 239 1.30 -19.48 2.59
C ASP A 239 1.11 -18.97 4.03
N MET A 240 2.12 -19.22 4.86
CA MET A 240 2.15 -18.87 6.27
C MET A 240 3.48 -18.22 6.62
N ILE A 241 3.43 -17.03 7.20
CA ILE A 241 4.58 -16.36 7.81
C ILE A 241 4.67 -16.83 9.26
N CYS A 242 5.84 -17.29 9.68
CA CYS A 242 6.14 -17.56 11.09
C CYS A 242 7.10 -16.49 11.62
N TYR A 243 6.80 -15.93 12.80
CA TYR A 243 7.62 -14.90 13.45
C TYR A 243 7.99 -15.30 14.87
N ASP A 244 9.11 -14.77 15.38
CA ASP A 244 9.62 -15.06 16.73
C ASP A 244 8.90 -14.24 17.83
N SER A 245 9.28 -14.42 19.09
CA SER A 245 8.69 -13.66 20.22
C SER A 245 8.94 -12.14 20.16
N ASN A 246 9.87 -11.68 19.31
CA ASN A 246 10.14 -10.27 19.06
C ASN A 246 9.45 -9.79 17.76
N TYR A 247 8.48 -10.55 17.26
CA TYR A 247 7.74 -10.27 16.03
C TYR A 247 8.60 -10.22 14.76
N LYS A 248 9.81 -10.77 14.77
CA LYS A 248 10.65 -10.86 13.57
C LYS A 248 10.30 -12.08 12.75
N ILE A 249 10.04 -11.87 11.46
CA ILE A 249 9.72 -12.94 10.52
C ILE A 249 10.93 -13.87 10.35
N GLN A 250 10.72 -15.16 10.63
CA GLN A 250 11.71 -16.21 10.52
C GLN A 250 11.58 -16.97 9.18
N SER A 251 10.35 -17.28 8.78
CA SER A 251 10.08 -18.05 7.58
C SER A 251 8.77 -17.67 6.91
N VAL A 252 8.68 -18.01 5.62
CA VAL A 252 7.45 -18.03 4.83
C VAL A 252 7.33 -19.43 4.25
N ASP A 253 6.31 -20.16 4.67
CA ASP A 253 6.12 -21.57 4.40
C ASP A 253 4.85 -21.79 3.57
N THR A 254 4.94 -22.61 2.52
CA THR A 254 3.78 -22.90 1.67
C THR A 254 2.94 -24.03 2.23
N LEU A 255 1.67 -23.72 2.44
CA LEU A 255 0.67 -24.65 2.95
C LEU A 255 -0.04 -25.38 1.80
N SER A 256 -0.39 -24.68 0.73
CA SER A 256 -1.11 -25.26 -0.41
C SER A 256 -0.88 -24.46 -1.70
N VAL A 257 -0.92 -25.16 -2.85
CA VAL A 257 -0.94 -24.59 -4.20
C VAL A 257 -2.06 -25.27 -4.98
N GLY A 258 -3.00 -24.49 -5.51
CA GLY A 258 -4.26 -25.01 -6.05
C GLY A 258 -4.20 -25.62 -7.45
N ASN A 259 -5.07 -26.62 -7.66
CA ASN A 259 -5.76 -26.94 -8.92
C ASN A 259 -7.23 -27.30 -8.56
N VAL A 260 -8.15 -26.34 -8.72
CA VAL A 260 -9.63 -26.45 -8.84
C VAL A 260 -10.44 -27.22 -7.75
N ASN A 261 -9.86 -27.98 -6.82
CA ASN A 261 -10.65 -28.88 -5.94
C ASN A 261 -10.25 -28.97 -4.45
N SER A 262 -9.54 -27.99 -3.88
CA SER A 262 -9.22 -28.02 -2.44
C SER A 262 -9.56 -26.72 -1.74
N SER A 263 -10.86 -26.48 -1.53
CA SER A 263 -11.43 -25.54 -0.55
C SER A 263 -11.15 -25.94 0.91
N ILE A 264 -10.07 -26.68 1.16
CA ILE A 264 -9.69 -27.19 2.48
C ILE A 264 -8.39 -26.51 2.89
N PHE A 265 -8.51 -25.56 3.81
CA PHE A 265 -7.38 -25.02 4.56
C PHE A 265 -6.66 -26.17 5.29
N PRO A 266 -5.36 -26.42 5.05
CA PRO A 266 -4.61 -27.53 5.64
C PRO A 266 -4.23 -27.22 7.09
N LEU A 267 -5.24 -27.11 7.96
CA LEU A 267 -5.13 -26.66 9.35
C LEU A 267 -4.07 -27.42 10.15
N ALA A 268 -4.01 -28.75 9.99
CA ALA A 268 -3.04 -29.59 10.67
C ALA A 268 -1.59 -29.25 10.28
N GLN A 269 -1.34 -28.93 9.02
CA GLN A 269 -0.03 -28.51 8.54
C GLN A 269 0.33 -27.13 9.09
N ALA A 270 -0.61 -26.18 9.04
CA ALA A 270 -0.40 -24.83 9.58
C ALA A 270 -0.04 -24.86 11.07
N VAL A 271 -0.80 -25.60 11.89
CA VAL A 271 -0.55 -25.72 13.33
C VAL A 271 0.78 -26.41 13.63
N LYS A 272 1.18 -27.40 12.82
CA LYS A 272 2.45 -28.12 12.98
C LYS A 272 3.67 -27.24 12.72
N LEU A 273 3.57 -26.27 11.81
CA LEU A 273 4.68 -25.37 11.48
C LEU A 273 5.07 -24.46 12.65
N ILE A 274 4.11 -24.03 13.48
CA ILE A 274 4.38 -23.09 14.58
C ILE A 274 5.45 -23.64 15.56
N PRO A 275 5.31 -24.85 16.14
CA PRO A 275 6.35 -25.43 16.98
C PRO A 275 7.61 -25.82 16.20
N GLU A 276 7.49 -26.30 14.96
CA GLU A 276 8.67 -26.65 14.12
C GLU A 276 9.57 -25.45 13.83
N ARG A 277 8.99 -24.25 13.72
CA ARG A 277 9.71 -22.99 13.52
C ARG A 277 10.09 -22.30 14.83
N GLN A 278 9.70 -22.85 15.98
CA GLN A 278 9.81 -22.20 17.30
C GLN A 278 9.18 -20.79 17.29
N ALA A 279 8.09 -20.64 16.56
CA ALA A 279 7.47 -19.34 16.32
C ALA A 279 6.71 -18.84 17.55
N GLY A 280 6.75 -17.53 17.78
CA GLY A 280 5.90 -16.81 18.72
C GLY A 280 4.46 -16.73 18.21
N GLY A 281 4.28 -16.58 16.91
CA GLY A 281 2.99 -16.59 16.24
C GLY A 281 3.11 -16.67 14.72
N ALA A 282 1.99 -16.44 14.03
CA ALA A 282 1.90 -16.59 12.59
C ALA A 282 1.02 -15.54 11.91
N ILE A 283 1.19 -15.40 10.59
CA ILE A 283 0.25 -14.74 9.68
C ILE A 283 -0.07 -15.73 8.57
N ILE A 284 -1.34 -15.84 8.21
CA ILE A 284 -1.77 -16.68 7.09
C ILE A 284 -2.18 -15.79 5.92
N PHE A 285 -1.85 -16.18 4.70
CA PHE A 285 -2.29 -15.42 3.55
C PHE A 285 -2.40 -16.25 2.27
N HIS A 286 -3.25 -15.79 1.36
CA HIS A 286 -3.37 -16.37 0.03
C HIS A 286 -3.61 -15.32 -1.05
N ASN A 287 -3.29 -15.65 -2.30
CA ASN A 287 -3.62 -14.80 -3.44
C ASN A 287 -4.91 -15.25 -4.12
N HIS A 288 -5.65 -14.27 -4.66
CA HIS A 288 -6.75 -14.52 -5.58
C HIS A 288 -6.27 -14.26 -7.01
N PRO A 289 -6.17 -15.28 -7.90
CA PRO A 289 -5.78 -15.08 -9.30
C PRO A 289 -6.72 -14.16 -10.09
N SER A 290 -7.96 -13.98 -9.60
CA SER A 290 -8.91 -12.99 -10.13
C SER A 290 -8.46 -11.54 -9.94
N GLY A 291 -7.51 -11.30 -9.03
CA GLY A 291 -7.03 -9.97 -8.63
C GLY A 291 -7.94 -9.25 -7.65
N ILE A 292 -9.12 -9.79 -7.31
CA ILE A 292 -10.04 -9.20 -6.34
C ILE A 292 -9.66 -9.71 -4.95
N SER A 293 -9.30 -8.84 -4.02
CA SER A 293 -8.85 -9.25 -2.68
C SER A 293 -10.00 -9.52 -1.69
N THR A 294 -11.25 -9.51 -2.14
CA THR A 294 -12.40 -9.70 -1.24
C THR A 294 -12.51 -11.18 -0.87
N PRO A 295 -12.49 -11.55 0.42
CA PRO A 295 -12.55 -12.95 0.81
C PRO A 295 -13.92 -13.58 0.47
N SER A 296 -13.88 -14.85 0.08
CA SER A 296 -15.06 -15.71 -0.03
C SER A 296 -15.61 -16.12 1.34
N ALA A 297 -16.78 -16.78 1.37
CA ALA A 297 -17.32 -17.34 2.61
C ALA A 297 -16.40 -18.46 3.16
N GLU A 298 -15.82 -19.25 2.26
CA GLU A 298 -14.88 -20.32 2.55
C GLU A 298 -13.57 -19.77 3.14
N ASP A 299 -13.09 -18.63 2.64
CA ASP A 299 -11.92 -17.93 3.19
C ASP A 299 -12.19 -17.48 4.62
N ILE A 300 -13.35 -16.88 4.86
CA ILE A 300 -13.78 -16.42 6.19
C ILE A 300 -13.86 -17.60 7.17
N ASP A 301 -14.50 -18.69 6.78
CA ASP A 301 -14.66 -19.85 7.68
C ASP A 301 -13.35 -20.59 7.92
N SER A 302 -12.47 -20.65 6.91
CA SER A 302 -11.12 -21.19 7.06
C SER A 302 -10.29 -20.34 8.02
N MET A 303 -10.35 -19.02 7.89
CA MET A 303 -9.62 -18.10 8.76
C MET A 303 -10.11 -18.20 10.22
N LYS A 304 -11.42 -18.31 10.46
CA LYS A 304 -11.95 -18.56 11.83
C LYS A 304 -11.39 -19.83 12.44
N LYS A 305 -11.32 -20.92 11.66
CA LYS A 305 -10.76 -22.20 12.12
C LYS A 305 -9.26 -22.05 12.43
N ALA A 306 -8.53 -21.29 11.62
CA ALA A 306 -7.11 -21.02 11.85
C ALA A 306 -6.87 -20.23 13.14
N VAL A 307 -7.65 -19.18 13.40
CA VAL A 307 -7.60 -18.41 14.66
C VAL A 307 -7.78 -19.34 15.86
N ASN A 308 -8.86 -20.14 15.86
CA ASN A 308 -9.15 -21.05 16.96
C ASN A 308 -8.04 -22.11 17.14
N ALA A 309 -7.47 -22.62 16.05
CA ALA A 309 -6.44 -23.65 16.14
C ALA A 309 -5.11 -23.12 16.69
N CYS A 310 -4.74 -21.87 16.37
CA CYS A 310 -3.56 -21.24 16.96
C CYS A 310 -3.76 -21.03 18.47
N GLN A 311 -4.96 -20.60 18.88
CA GLN A 311 -5.32 -20.46 20.29
C GLN A 311 -5.21 -21.78 21.06
N LEU A 312 -5.61 -22.92 20.46
CA LEU A 312 -5.51 -24.23 21.10
C LEU A 312 -4.08 -24.69 21.41
N VAL A 313 -3.08 -24.11 20.75
CA VAL A 313 -1.66 -24.41 21.00
C VAL A 313 -0.94 -23.25 21.67
N ASP A 314 -1.69 -22.33 22.28
CA ASP A 314 -1.19 -21.12 22.96
C ASP A 314 -0.31 -20.25 22.05
N LYS A 315 -0.75 -20.09 20.79
CA LYS A 315 -0.05 -19.30 19.77
C LYS A 315 -0.95 -18.28 19.14
N GLU A 316 -0.33 -17.21 18.69
CA GLU A 316 -1.01 -16.09 18.07
C GLU A 316 -1.14 -16.30 16.55
N LEU A 317 -2.33 -16.04 16.02
CA LEU A 317 -2.49 -15.72 14.60
C LEU A 317 -2.67 -14.21 14.50
N TRP A 318 -1.61 -13.50 14.12
CA TRP A 318 -1.57 -12.04 14.10
C TRP A 318 -2.59 -11.47 13.11
N ASP A 319 -2.64 -11.98 11.89
CA ASP A 319 -3.58 -11.55 10.86
C ASP A 319 -3.81 -12.65 9.81
N GLY A 320 -4.85 -12.44 9.01
CA GLY A 320 -5.06 -13.12 7.74
C GLY A 320 -4.98 -12.11 6.59
N TYR A 321 -4.32 -12.44 5.48
CA TYR A 321 -4.30 -11.60 4.29
C TYR A 321 -4.85 -12.29 3.05
N VAL A 322 -5.63 -11.54 2.26
CA VAL A 322 -5.99 -11.93 0.88
C VAL A 322 -5.31 -10.97 -0.09
N VAL A 323 -4.40 -11.48 -0.91
CA VAL A 323 -3.62 -10.70 -1.87
C VAL A 323 -4.37 -10.62 -3.19
N GLY A 324 -4.87 -9.43 -3.52
CA GLY A 324 -5.39 -9.12 -4.84
C GLY A 324 -4.34 -8.45 -5.72
N LYS A 325 -4.78 -7.99 -6.90
CA LYS A 325 -3.94 -7.25 -7.84
C LYS A 325 -3.60 -5.88 -7.28
N ASP A 326 -4.62 -5.14 -6.85
CA ASP A 326 -4.47 -3.73 -6.46
C ASP A 326 -4.30 -3.50 -4.96
N LYS A 327 -4.72 -4.46 -4.13
CA LYS A 327 -4.78 -4.30 -2.68
C LYS A 327 -4.65 -5.64 -1.97
N VAL A 328 -4.27 -5.56 -0.69
CA VAL A 328 -4.26 -6.69 0.23
C VAL A 328 -5.36 -6.46 1.26
N PHE A 329 -6.28 -7.41 1.38
CA PHE A 329 -7.31 -7.39 2.41
C PHE A 329 -6.75 -7.97 3.71
N SER A 330 -7.04 -7.33 4.84
CA SER A 330 -6.67 -7.78 6.19
C SER A 330 -7.91 -8.20 6.94
N PHE A 331 -7.89 -9.41 7.49
CA PHE A 331 -8.98 -9.92 8.31
C PHE A 331 -9.11 -9.13 9.61
N ALA A 332 -8.00 -8.75 10.24
CA ALA A 332 -8.02 -7.95 11.47
C ALA A 332 -8.61 -6.55 11.24
N THR A 333 -8.23 -5.86 10.16
CA THR A 333 -8.62 -4.45 9.99
C THR A 333 -9.90 -4.25 9.16
N ALA A 334 -10.07 -5.02 8.09
CA ALA A 334 -11.21 -4.89 7.17
C ALA A 334 -12.29 -5.96 7.42
N GLY A 335 -11.90 -7.14 7.91
CA GLY A 335 -12.81 -8.25 8.20
C GLY A 335 -13.49 -8.21 9.57
N ASN A 336 -13.08 -7.32 10.49
CA ASN A 336 -13.59 -7.30 11.86
C ASN A 336 -15.09 -6.96 11.99
N LYS A 337 -15.68 -6.28 11.01
CA LYS A 337 -17.08 -5.84 11.09
C LYS A 337 -18.01 -7.04 11.07
N GLY A 338 -18.72 -7.25 12.18
CA GLY A 338 -19.69 -8.34 12.32
C GLY A 338 -19.07 -9.72 12.58
N ASN A 339 -17.76 -9.82 12.81
CA ASN A 339 -17.10 -11.07 13.19
C ASN A 339 -16.30 -10.91 14.50
N PRO A 340 -16.75 -11.53 15.61
CA PRO A 340 -16.10 -11.40 16.91
C PRO A 340 -14.63 -11.83 16.95
N LEU A 341 -14.25 -12.90 16.23
CA LEU A 341 -12.88 -13.40 16.23
C LEU A 341 -11.93 -12.40 15.56
N PHE A 342 -12.34 -11.85 14.42
CA PHE A 342 -11.54 -10.86 13.70
C PHE A 342 -11.50 -9.51 14.42
N HIS A 343 -12.56 -9.16 15.15
CA HIS A 343 -12.56 -8.01 16.04
C HIS A 343 -11.59 -8.19 17.22
N GLN A 344 -11.58 -9.36 17.87
CA GLN A 344 -10.61 -9.67 18.92
C GLN A 344 -9.17 -9.60 18.40
N MET A 345 -8.91 -10.15 17.21
CA MET A 345 -7.61 -10.04 16.55
C MET A 345 -7.21 -8.57 16.36
N ALA A 346 -8.12 -7.72 15.89
CA ALA A 346 -7.89 -6.28 15.74
C ALA A 346 -7.58 -5.57 17.07
N CYS A 347 -8.35 -5.87 18.12
CA CYS A 347 -8.14 -5.29 19.45
C CYS A 347 -6.77 -5.69 20.00
N HIS A 348 -6.42 -6.96 19.90
CA HIS A 348 -5.12 -7.46 20.35
C HIS A 348 -3.96 -6.79 19.62
N GLN A 349 -4.04 -6.62 18.30
CA GLN A 349 -3.03 -5.88 17.54
C GLN A 349 -2.86 -4.44 18.05
N ASN A 350 -3.94 -3.77 18.41
CA ASN A 350 -3.89 -2.40 18.94
C ASN A 350 -3.30 -2.35 20.35
N GLU A 351 -3.67 -3.29 21.22
CA GLU A 351 -3.12 -3.41 22.58
C GLU A 351 -1.60 -3.60 22.56
N VAL A 352 -1.11 -4.56 21.77
CA VAL A 352 0.34 -4.83 21.63
C VAL A 352 1.08 -3.59 21.11
N LYS A 353 0.53 -2.91 20.10
CA LYS A 353 1.11 -1.67 19.55
C LYS A 353 1.13 -0.52 20.56
N GLN A 354 0.12 -0.42 21.43
CA GLN A 354 0.07 0.60 22.48
C GLN A 354 1.11 0.33 23.56
N THR A 355 1.20 -0.89 24.07
CA THR A 355 2.18 -1.28 25.10
C THR A 355 3.61 -1.00 24.65
N LEU A 356 3.95 -1.33 23.40
CA LEU A 356 5.29 -1.06 22.88
C LEU A 356 5.58 0.43 22.72
N ASN A 357 4.59 1.25 22.36
CA ASN A 357 4.77 2.71 22.29
C ASN A 357 4.95 3.32 23.69
N GLU A 358 4.25 2.81 24.71
CA GLU A 358 4.43 3.23 26.10
C GLU A 358 5.79 2.81 26.66
N ASP A 359 6.30 1.63 26.32
CA ASP A 359 7.62 1.17 26.74
C ASP A 359 8.75 1.96 26.05
N VAL A 360 8.57 2.39 24.79
CA VAL A 360 9.50 3.31 24.11
C VAL A 360 9.49 4.69 24.76
N GLN A 361 8.34 5.18 25.23
CA GLN A 361 8.25 6.45 25.95
C GLN A 361 8.86 6.39 27.36
N LYS A 362 8.87 5.23 28.02
CA LYS A 362 9.56 5.02 29.30
C LYS A 362 11.07 4.85 29.16
N PHE A 363 11.56 4.56 27.94
CA PHE A 363 12.98 4.44 27.62
C PHE A 363 13.48 5.73 26.96
N ASP A 364 13.49 6.85 27.69
CA ASP A 364 14.38 7.96 27.36
C ASP A 364 15.78 7.64 27.90
N PRO A 365 16.78 7.35 27.05
CA PRO A 365 18.15 7.13 27.50
C PRO A 365 18.77 8.37 28.16
N TYR A 366 18.10 9.53 28.14
CA TYR A 366 18.50 10.73 28.86
C TYR A 366 17.80 10.94 30.22
N GLU A 367 16.75 10.19 30.57
CA GLU A 367 16.18 10.24 31.93
C GLU A 367 16.95 9.36 32.92
N SER A 368 17.62 8.31 32.45
CA SER A 368 18.41 7.40 33.31
C SER A 368 19.78 7.94 33.75
N ILE A 369 20.18 9.14 33.30
CA ILE A 369 21.46 9.79 33.69
C ILE A 369 21.24 10.88 34.76
N ARG A 370 20.03 11.05 35.31
CA ARG A 370 19.73 12.11 36.29
C ARG A 370 19.68 11.68 37.76
N TYR A 371 20.13 10.48 38.09
CA TYR A 371 20.20 10.02 39.48
C TYR A 371 21.54 9.34 39.76
N GLU A 372 22.63 10.12 39.84
CA GLU A 372 23.83 9.73 40.61
C GLU A 372 24.85 10.87 40.89
N ASP A 373 24.53 12.15 40.66
CA ASP A 373 25.46 13.29 40.89
C ASP A 373 24.99 14.32 41.95
N GLU A 374 24.14 13.94 42.90
CA GLU A 374 23.78 14.78 44.06
C GLU A 374 23.86 14.01 45.38
N GLN A 375 24.96 13.30 45.65
CA GLN A 375 25.36 12.92 47.02
C GLN A 375 26.89 12.76 47.14
N GLU A 376 27.67 13.80 46.86
CA GLU A 376 29.08 13.85 47.31
C GLU A 376 29.61 15.29 47.46
N GLU A 377 28.88 16.15 48.15
CA GLU A 377 29.44 17.38 48.74
C GLU A 377 28.91 17.55 50.17
N ASP A 378 29.45 16.76 51.09
CA ASP A 378 29.60 17.15 52.49
C ASP A 378 30.40 16.07 53.22
N LEU A 379 31.70 16.30 53.40
CA LEU A 379 32.54 15.87 54.54
C LEU A 379 34.01 15.88 54.12
N PHE A 380 34.68 17.03 54.20
CA PHE A 380 36.08 17.13 54.62
C PHE A 380 36.39 18.58 55.02
N TYR A 381 36.15 18.91 56.29
CA TYR A 381 36.77 20.06 56.94
C TYR A 381 37.28 19.61 58.30
N CYS A 382 38.57 19.26 58.36
CA CYS A 382 39.39 19.33 59.57
C CYS A 382 40.86 19.29 59.17
N ASP A 383 41.53 20.43 59.30
CA ASP A 383 42.62 20.65 60.27
C ASP A 383 43.76 21.55 59.79
N GLU A 384 44.03 22.51 60.66
CA GLU A 384 45.29 23.19 61.00
C GLU A 384 45.98 24.11 59.96
N PHE A 385 46.10 25.42 60.28
CA PHE A 385 47.29 25.96 60.95
C PHE A 385 47.20 27.51 61.13
N GLU A 386 47.63 27.95 62.33
CA GLU A 386 48.37 29.19 62.63
C GLU A 386 47.70 30.57 62.89
N ARG A 387 47.83 30.96 64.17
CA ARG A 387 48.02 32.29 64.81
C ARG A 387 46.83 33.04 65.39
#